data_AF-A0A7J7K912-F1
#
_entry.id   AF-A0A7J7K912-F1
#
_cell.length_a   1.000
_cell.length_b   1.000
_cell.length_c   1.000
_cell.angle_alpha   90.00
_cell.angle_beta   90.00
_cell.angle_gamma   90.00
#
_symmetry.space_group_name_H-M   'P 1'
#
loop_
_entity.id
_entity.type
_entity.pdbx_description
1 polymer ?
#
loop_
_entity_poly.entity_id
_entity_poly.type
_entity_poly.pdbx_seq_one_letter_code
_entity_poly.pdbx_strand_id
1 'polypeptide(L)'
;MGYRSSIGHVDFYPNGGAEQPGCEKTVLSRLTSSAASGLTSGTEGLKNTFACSHNKAYDYFTESINSDCPFLAYPCQSYDKFTAAQCLDCSNGKCGFMGYHAPESSARGDFYLLTNQKGQSPQCNFHYKVSVAAGVSTDNAYGIINVKIIDDTNTTYGPFQ
;
A
#
# COMPACT_ATOMS: atom_id res chain seq x y z
N MET A 1 -16.38 6.66 -0.19
CA MET A 1 -16.17 7.97 -0.84
C MET A 1 -14.89 7.91 -1.65
N GLY A 2 -14.78 8.66 -2.74
CA GLY A 2 -13.60 8.67 -3.62
C GLY A 2 -13.97 8.59 -5.11
N TYR A 3 -13.04 8.97 -5.98
CA TYR A 3 -13.19 8.89 -7.43
C TYR A 3 -12.14 7.92 -7.98
N ARG A 4 -12.53 7.09 -8.96
CA ARG A 4 -11.65 6.03 -9.49
C ARG A 4 -10.86 6.45 -10.72
N SER A 5 -11.41 7.34 -11.54
CA SER A 5 -10.70 7.81 -12.73
C SER A 5 -9.66 8.85 -12.34
N SER A 6 -8.59 8.96 -13.13
CA SER A 6 -7.61 10.03 -12.99
C SER A 6 -8.27 11.40 -13.24
N ILE A 7 -7.96 12.37 -12.38
CA ILE A 7 -8.46 13.75 -12.46
C ILE A 7 -7.35 14.79 -12.27
N GLY A 8 -6.13 14.36 -11.98
CA GLY A 8 -4.97 15.22 -11.77
C GLY A 8 -3.96 15.16 -12.91
N HIS A 9 -2.90 15.95 -12.77
CA HIS A 9 -1.68 15.73 -13.57
C HIS A 9 -0.98 14.44 -13.15
N VAL A 10 -1.11 14.08 -11.88
CA VAL A 10 -0.61 12.87 -11.25
C VAL A 10 -1.67 12.38 -10.28
N ASP A 11 -2.01 11.09 -10.36
CA ASP A 11 -3.00 10.44 -9.53
C ASP A 11 -2.36 9.24 -8.81
N PHE A 12 -2.41 9.24 -7.48
CA PHE A 12 -1.82 8.19 -6.66
C PHE A 12 -2.91 7.26 -6.10
N TYR A 13 -2.68 5.96 -6.22
CA TYR A 13 -3.60 4.90 -5.81
C TYR A 13 -2.92 3.99 -4.77
N PRO A 14 -2.73 4.45 -3.52
CA PRO A 14 -2.18 3.62 -2.44
C PRO A 14 -3.07 2.40 -2.22
N ASN A 15 -2.46 1.22 -2.20
CA ASN A 15 -3.15 -0.06 -2.06
C ASN A 15 -4.29 -0.25 -3.09
N GLY A 16 -4.12 0.30 -4.29
CA GLY A 16 -5.12 0.24 -5.37
C GLY A 16 -6.22 1.29 -5.26
N GLY A 17 -6.19 2.18 -4.27
CA GLY A 17 -7.07 3.36 -4.17
C GLY A 17 -8.50 3.09 -3.71
N ALA A 18 -8.82 1.88 -3.23
CA ALA A 18 -10.17 1.52 -2.80
C ALA A 18 -10.27 1.24 -1.29
N GLU A 19 -9.71 0.13 -0.82
CA GLU A 19 -9.76 -0.30 0.57
C GLU A 19 -8.37 -0.16 1.19
N GLN A 20 -8.27 0.63 2.25
CA GLN A 20 -6.99 0.94 2.86
C GLN A 20 -6.72 0.04 4.08
N PRO A 21 -5.46 -0.38 4.32
CA PRO A 21 -5.11 -1.19 5.47
C PRO A 21 -5.49 -0.55 6.81
N GLY A 22 -5.87 -1.37 7.78
CA GLY A 22 -6.38 -0.93 9.09
C GLY A 22 -7.85 -0.48 9.11
N CYS A 23 -8.54 -0.47 7.96
CA CYS A 23 -9.97 -0.14 7.87
C CYS A 23 -10.89 -1.38 7.80
N GLU A 24 -10.47 -2.51 8.38
CA GLU A 24 -11.09 -3.83 8.19
C GLU A 24 -12.62 -3.86 8.40
N LYS A 25 -13.27 -4.69 7.57
CA LYS A 25 -14.67 -5.10 7.72
C LYS A 25 -14.73 -6.38 8.55
N THR A 26 -14.54 -6.31 9.86
CA THR A 26 -14.65 -7.55 10.66
C THR A 26 -16.06 -8.14 10.54
N VAL A 27 -16.18 -9.46 10.39
CA VAL A 27 -17.47 -10.17 10.47
C VAL A 27 -18.14 -9.87 11.81
N LEU A 28 -17.34 -9.66 12.87
CA LEU A 28 -17.83 -9.15 14.13
C LEU A 28 -18.43 -7.74 14.00
N SER A 29 -17.83 -6.78 13.30
CA SER A 29 -18.47 -5.48 12.98
C SER A 29 -19.80 -5.63 12.22
N ARG A 30 -19.96 -6.68 11.41
CA ARG A 30 -21.23 -7.05 10.75
C ARG A 30 -22.23 -7.75 11.67
N LEU A 31 -21.78 -8.44 12.73
CA LEU A 31 -22.62 -9.24 13.64
C LEU A 31 -22.90 -8.54 14.98
N THR A 32 -21.97 -7.79 15.57
CA THR A 32 -22.17 -7.05 16.83
C THR A 32 -22.99 -5.77 16.62
N SER A 33 -23.09 -5.27 15.40
CA SER A 33 -24.14 -4.32 15.01
C SER A 33 -25.56 -4.90 15.12
N SER A 34 -25.70 -6.23 15.26
CA SER A 34 -26.98 -6.90 15.52
C SER A 34 -27.21 -7.30 16.99
N ALA A 35 -26.17 -7.28 17.85
CA ALA A 35 -26.28 -7.80 19.22
C ALA A 35 -25.80 -6.85 20.34
N ALA A 36 -24.94 -5.86 20.06
CA ALA A 36 -24.34 -5.00 21.09
C ALA A 36 -24.89 -3.57 21.12
N SER A 37 -25.88 -3.26 20.28
CA SER A 37 -26.60 -2.00 20.34
C SER A 37 -28.03 -2.28 19.93
N GLY A 38 -28.97 -2.08 20.85
CA GLY A 38 -30.36 -1.89 20.45
C GLY A 38 -30.39 -0.82 19.37
N LEU A 39 -30.63 -1.25 18.13
CA LEU A 39 -30.98 -0.44 16.97
C LEU A 39 -30.05 0.76 16.66
N THR A 40 -28.91 0.50 16.01
CA THR A 40 -28.38 1.44 15.00
C THR A 40 -28.02 0.67 13.73
N SER A 41 -28.94 0.72 12.77
CA SER A 41 -28.82 0.49 11.33
C SER A 41 -27.53 -0.21 10.85
N GLY A 42 -27.65 -1.42 10.30
CA GLY A 42 -26.56 -2.20 9.68
C GLY A 42 -25.75 -1.52 8.55
N THR A 43 -25.99 -0.23 8.30
CA THR A 43 -25.18 0.67 7.49
C THR A 43 -24.02 1.33 8.25
N GLU A 44 -24.05 1.44 9.59
CA GLU A 44 -23.03 2.20 10.35
C GLU A 44 -21.64 1.55 10.31
N GLY A 45 -21.55 0.21 10.36
CA GLY A 45 -20.26 -0.50 10.20
C GLY A 45 -19.66 -0.36 8.80
N LEU A 46 -20.49 -0.41 7.75
CA LEU A 46 -20.08 -0.17 6.37
C LEU A 46 -19.70 1.31 6.13
N LYS A 47 -20.47 2.25 6.67
CA LYS A 47 -20.16 3.69 6.66
C LYS A 47 -18.81 3.95 7.33
N ASN A 48 -18.53 3.30 8.46
CA ASN A 48 -17.27 3.46 9.18
C ASN A 48 -16.07 2.95 8.37
N THR A 49 -16.17 1.82 7.68
CA THR A 49 -15.09 1.34 6.79
C THR A 49 -14.81 2.31 5.64
N PHE A 50 -15.86 2.79 4.96
CA PHE A 50 -15.68 3.74 3.86
C PHE A 50 -15.17 5.10 4.33
N ALA A 51 -15.62 5.58 5.50
CA ALA A 51 -15.12 6.78 6.12
C ALA A 51 -13.64 6.62 6.53
N CYS A 52 -13.27 5.48 7.11
CA CYS A 52 -11.88 5.15 7.44
C CYS A 52 -10.99 5.19 6.19
N SER A 53 -11.35 4.43 5.14
CA SER A 53 -10.54 4.41 3.90
C SER A 53 -10.50 5.77 3.20
N HIS A 54 -11.56 6.56 3.31
CA HIS A 54 -11.58 7.93 2.81
C HIS A 54 -10.63 8.85 3.57
N ASN A 55 -10.62 8.75 4.91
CA ASN A 55 -9.77 9.57 5.78
C ASN A 55 -8.28 9.26 5.62
N LYS A 56 -7.92 8.04 5.22
CA LYS A 56 -6.54 7.66 4.95
C LYS A 56 -5.84 8.57 3.92
N ALA A 57 -6.59 9.19 3.00
CA ALA A 57 -6.02 10.14 2.04
C ALA A 57 -5.29 11.31 2.74
N TYR A 58 -5.92 11.95 3.74
CA TYR A 58 -5.27 13.04 4.46
C TYR A 58 -4.28 12.53 5.51
N ASP A 59 -4.46 11.32 6.07
CA ASP A 59 -3.47 10.73 6.98
C ASP A 59 -2.14 10.53 6.26
N TYR A 60 -2.17 9.96 5.05
CA TYR A 60 -0.97 9.79 4.23
C TYR A 60 -0.35 11.13 3.83
N PHE A 61 -1.19 12.10 3.43
CA PHE A 61 -0.70 13.44 3.11
C PHE A 61 -0.02 14.09 4.31
N THR A 62 -0.64 14.07 5.49
CA THR A 62 -0.09 14.67 6.71
C THR A 62 1.26 14.05 7.07
N GLU A 63 1.36 12.73 6.97
CA GLU A 63 2.60 12.02 7.28
C GLU A 63 3.71 12.34 6.26
N SER A 64 3.37 12.56 4.99
CA SER A 64 4.35 12.91 3.95
C SER A 64 5.03 14.28 4.12
N ILE A 65 4.60 15.14 5.06
CA ILE A 65 5.13 16.51 5.20
C ILE A 65 6.50 16.54 5.87
N ASN A 66 6.65 15.86 7.01
CA ASN A 66 7.83 15.98 7.88
C ASN A 66 8.18 14.63 8.52
N SER A 67 8.21 13.55 7.72
CA SER A 67 8.64 12.24 8.19
C SER A 67 9.60 11.60 7.19
N ASP A 68 10.28 10.55 7.63
CA ASP A 68 11.13 9.71 6.77
C ASP A 68 10.30 8.80 5.85
N CYS A 69 9.00 9.05 5.70
CA CYS A 69 8.11 8.34 4.78
C CYS A 69 7.98 9.08 3.44
N PRO A 70 8.78 8.72 2.41
CA PRO A 70 8.73 9.41 1.12
C PRO A 70 7.47 9.09 0.32
N PHE A 71 6.74 8.03 0.70
CA PHE A 71 5.62 7.47 -0.09
C PHE A 71 5.96 7.36 -1.59
N LEU A 72 7.12 6.79 -1.88
CA LEU A 72 7.58 6.59 -3.25
C LEU A 72 6.58 5.68 -4.00
N ALA A 73 6.04 6.19 -5.10
CA ALA A 73 5.06 5.52 -5.92
C ALA A 73 5.59 5.32 -7.35
N TYR A 74 5.10 4.26 -7.98
CA TYR A 74 5.59 3.79 -9.27
C TYR A 74 4.55 4.04 -10.37
N PRO A 75 4.95 4.61 -11.52
CA PRO A 75 4.05 4.76 -12.66
C PRO A 75 3.71 3.39 -13.20
N CYS A 76 2.42 3.08 -13.34
CA CYS A 76 2.01 1.77 -13.85
C CYS A 76 0.66 1.86 -14.56
N GLN A 77 0.40 0.95 -15.49
CA GLN A 77 -0.87 0.95 -16.24
C GLN A 77 -2.05 0.43 -15.40
N SER A 78 -1.78 -0.40 -14.39
CA SER A 78 -2.80 -0.93 -13.48
C SER A 78 -2.18 -1.39 -12.17
N TYR A 79 -3.03 -1.46 -11.14
CA TYR A 79 -2.62 -2.01 -9.85
C TYR A 79 -2.15 -3.47 -9.96
N ASP A 80 -2.80 -4.30 -10.77
CA ASP A 80 -2.42 -5.71 -10.95
C ASP A 80 -0.99 -5.86 -11.49
N LYS A 81 -0.61 -5.03 -12.47
CA LYS A 81 0.77 -5.00 -13.00
C LYS A 81 1.77 -4.53 -11.97
N PHE A 82 1.38 -3.56 -11.14
CA PHE A 82 2.21 -3.09 -10.04
C PHE A 82 2.43 -4.21 -9.01
N THR A 83 1.38 -4.91 -8.58
CA THR A 83 1.49 -6.04 -7.64
C THR A 83 2.25 -7.24 -8.23
N ALA A 84 2.26 -7.40 -9.55
CA ALA A 84 3.09 -8.38 -10.26
C ALA A 84 4.56 -7.93 -10.43
N ALA A 85 5.00 -6.86 -9.75
CA ALA A 85 6.35 -6.31 -9.79
C ALA A 85 6.84 -5.89 -11.19
N GLN A 86 5.93 -5.55 -12.11
CA GLN A 86 6.27 -5.19 -13.50
C GLN A 86 6.69 -3.72 -13.66
N CYS A 87 6.43 -2.88 -12.65
CA CYS A 87 6.60 -1.43 -12.71
C CYS A 87 7.58 -0.88 -11.65
N LEU A 88 8.34 -1.73 -10.94
CA LEU A 88 9.23 -1.33 -9.85
C LEU A 88 10.58 -0.75 -10.33
N ASP A 89 10.56 0.12 -11.33
CA ASP A 89 11.75 0.78 -11.89
C ASP A 89 11.58 2.30 -11.91
N CYS A 90 12.46 2.99 -11.18
CA CYS A 90 12.52 4.46 -11.13
C CYS A 90 13.62 5.06 -12.02
N SER A 91 14.37 4.25 -12.79
CA SER A 91 15.59 4.68 -13.51
C SER A 91 15.36 5.80 -14.53
N ASN A 92 14.12 5.96 -15.01
CA ASN A 92 13.75 7.06 -15.92
C ASN A 92 13.30 8.35 -15.19
N GLY A 93 13.50 8.44 -13.86
CA GLY A 93 13.14 9.61 -13.05
C GLY A 93 11.64 9.87 -12.94
N LYS A 94 10.82 8.85 -13.24
CA LYS A 94 9.36 8.98 -13.33
C LYS A 94 8.62 8.59 -12.06
N CYS A 95 9.27 8.02 -11.05
CA CYS A 95 8.62 7.76 -9.76
C CYS A 95 8.22 9.09 -9.10
N GLY A 96 7.10 9.06 -8.37
CA GLY A 96 6.54 10.24 -7.71
C GLY A 96 6.46 10.02 -6.21
N PHE A 97 6.67 11.09 -5.45
CA PHE A 97 6.37 11.10 -4.01
C PHE A 97 4.90 11.41 -3.82
N MET A 98 4.12 10.50 -3.25
CA MET A 98 2.73 10.79 -2.93
C MET A 98 2.67 11.76 -1.75
N GLY A 99 1.88 12.84 -1.87
CA GLY A 99 1.64 13.80 -0.80
C GLY A 99 2.37 15.13 -1.00
N TYR A 100 2.91 15.70 0.08
CA TYR A 100 3.47 17.06 0.13
C TYR A 100 4.61 17.27 -0.88
N HIS A 101 5.48 16.28 -1.04
CA HIS A 101 6.65 16.32 -1.93
C HIS A 101 6.34 15.95 -3.39
N ALA A 102 5.07 15.76 -3.77
CA ALA A 102 4.71 15.44 -5.16
C ALA A 102 5.28 16.41 -6.22
N PRO A 103 5.32 17.74 -5.98
CA PRO A 103 5.88 18.70 -6.94
C PRO A 103 7.39 18.58 -7.18
N GLU A 104 8.12 17.86 -6.32
CA GLU A 104 9.57 17.66 -6.47
C GLU A 104 9.91 16.65 -7.57
N SER A 105 8.91 15.94 -8.07
CA SER A 105 9.02 15.00 -9.18
C SER A 105 8.37 15.55 -10.45
N SER A 106 8.84 15.09 -11.61
CA SER A 106 8.18 15.35 -12.90
C SER A 106 7.08 14.33 -13.23
N ALA A 107 6.57 13.63 -12.20
CA ALA A 107 5.59 12.55 -12.32
C ALA A 107 4.30 13.00 -13.02
N ARG A 108 3.79 12.14 -13.92
CA ARG A 108 2.54 12.33 -14.67
C ARG A 108 1.83 11.00 -14.90
N GLY A 109 0.50 11.00 -14.78
CA GLY A 109 -0.35 9.82 -14.94
C GLY A 109 -0.61 9.07 -13.63
N ASP A 110 -0.86 7.77 -13.73
CA ASP A 110 -1.32 6.93 -12.61
C ASP A 110 -0.16 6.22 -11.91
N PHE A 111 -0.19 6.28 -10.57
CA PHE A 111 0.87 5.80 -9.71
C PHE A 111 0.33 4.87 -8.62
N TYR A 112 1.11 3.84 -8.32
CA TYR A 112 0.76 2.84 -7.31
C TYR A 112 1.88 2.64 -6.30
N LEU A 113 1.47 2.36 -5.07
CA LEU A 113 2.32 2.07 -3.93
C LEU A 113 1.54 1.21 -2.93
N LEU A 114 2.28 0.53 -2.06
CA LEU A 114 1.72 -0.15 -0.90
C LEU A 114 2.04 0.68 0.35
N THR A 115 1.11 0.71 1.29
CA THR A 115 1.30 1.31 2.61
C THR A 115 1.41 0.22 3.68
N ASN A 116 1.76 0.59 4.90
CA ASN A 116 1.82 -0.31 6.05
C ASN A 116 0.50 -1.08 6.20
N GLN A 117 0.59 -2.41 6.19
CA GLN A 117 -0.58 -3.30 6.24
C GLN A 117 -1.30 -3.27 7.60
N LYS A 118 -0.65 -2.78 8.66
CA LYS A 118 -1.32 -2.54 9.94
C LYS A 118 -2.18 -1.27 9.93
N GLY A 119 -2.06 -0.41 8.92
CA GLY A 119 -2.76 0.87 8.86
C GLY A 119 -2.33 1.87 9.96
N GLN A 120 -1.11 1.71 10.48
CA GLN A 120 -0.52 2.52 11.55
C GLN A 120 0.71 3.26 11.05
N SER A 121 1.08 4.35 11.71
CA SER A 121 2.33 5.07 11.43
C SER A 121 3.55 4.24 11.91
N PRO A 122 4.69 4.22 11.17
CA PRO A 122 4.86 4.80 9.85
C PRO A 122 3.98 4.12 8.79
N GLN A 123 3.22 4.89 8.01
CA GLN A 123 2.27 4.35 7.06
C GLN A 123 2.88 4.05 5.70
N CYS A 124 4.06 4.57 5.37
CA CYS A 124 4.75 4.18 4.15
C CYS A 124 5.31 2.75 4.22
N ASN A 125 5.68 2.21 3.07
CA ASN A 125 6.53 1.03 2.93
C ASN A 125 7.63 1.32 1.91
N PHE A 126 8.68 0.50 1.94
CA PHE A 126 9.73 0.46 0.93
C PHE A 126 9.53 -0.77 0.03
N HIS A 127 9.63 -0.57 -1.28
CA HIS A 127 9.44 -1.63 -2.27
C HIS A 127 10.78 -2.16 -2.76
N TYR A 128 10.98 -3.47 -2.64
CA TYR A 128 12.18 -4.15 -3.11
C TYR A 128 11.81 -5.17 -4.18
N LYS A 129 12.59 -5.22 -5.26
CA LYS A 129 12.52 -6.29 -6.26
C LYS A 129 13.67 -7.26 -5.99
N VAL A 130 13.35 -8.46 -5.50
CA VAL A 130 14.33 -9.50 -5.23
C VAL A 130 14.25 -10.58 -6.31
N SER A 131 15.40 -10.94 -6.89
CA SER A 131 15.51 -12.06 -7.84
C SER A 131 16.36 -13.15 -7.21
N VAL A 132 15.79 -14.34 -7.05
CA VAL A 132 16.47 -15.50 -6.46
C VAL A 132 16.81 -16.48 -7.58
N ALA A 133 18.09 -16.83 -7.71
CA ALA A 133 18.55 -17.90 -8.58
C ALA A 133 18.83 -19.15 -7.73
N ALA A 134 18.19 -20.27 -8.06
CA ALA A 134 18.50 -21.56 -7.46
C ALA A 134 19.71 -22.20 -8.17
N GLY A 135 20.63 -22.77 -7.38
CA GLY A 135 21.74 -23.57 -7.92
C GLY A 135 21.24 -24.87 -8.53
N VAL A 136 22.01 -25.43 -9.47
CA VAL A 136 21.70 -26.73 -10.09
C VAL A 136 22.00 -27.85 -9.08
N SER A 137 20.99 -28.65 -8.76
CA SER A 137 21.08 -29.86 -7.94
C SER A 137 20.58 -31.06 -8.75
N THR A 138 21.16 -32.24 -8.52
CA THR A 138 20.66 -33.50 -9.11
C THR A 138 19.36 -33.96 -8.46
N ASP A 139 19.07 -33.46 -7.25
CA ASP A 139 17.85 -33.76 -6.51
C ASP A 139 16.87 -32.59 -6.58
N ASN A 140 15.60 -32.91 -6.87
CA ASN A 140 14.51 -31.94 -6.82
C ASN A 140 14.19 -31.58 -5.35
N ALA A 141 14.10 -30.29 -5.05
CA ALA A 141 13.62 -29.78 -3.77
C ALA A 141 12.30 -29.02 -3.96
N TYR A 142 11.35 -29.24 -3.06
CA TYR A 142 10.05 -28.57 -3.06
C TYR A 142 9.88 -27.77 -1.77
N GLY A 143 9.42 -26.52 -1.87
CA GLY A 143 9.23 -25.67 -0.72
C GLY A 143 8.92 -24.22 -1.07
N ILE A 144 8.81 -23.38 -0.04
CA ILE A 144 8.62 -21.93 -0.16
C ILE A 144 9.95 -21.25 0.14
N ILE A 145 10.41 -20.39 -0.76
CA ILE A 145 11.56 -19.52 -0.52
C ILE A 145 11.05 -18.27 0.20
N ASN A 146 11.58 -18.00 1.38
CA ASN A 146 11.31 -16.76 2.11
C ASN A 146 12.57 -15.89 2.09
N VAL A 147 12.42 -14.60 1.80
CA VAL A 147 13.53 -13.65 1.80
C VAL A 147 13.42 -12.74 3.02
N LYS A 148 14.57 -12.44 3.65
CA LYS A 148 14.70 -11.40 4.67
C LYS A 148 15.73 -10.37 4.20
N ILE A 149 15.46 -9.10 4.46
CA ILE A 149 16.41 -8.01 4.21
C ILE A 149 16.97 -7.60 5.58
N ILE A 150 18.30 -7.51 5.69
CA ILE A 150 18.98 -7.06 6.90
C ILE A 150 19.78 -5.82 6.52
N ASP A 151 19.52 -4.71 7.18
CA ASP A 151 20.27 -3.46 6.95
C ASP A 151 21.58 -3.42 7.75
N ASP A 152 22.36 -2.36 7.56
CA ASP A 152 23.64 -2.12 8.22
C ASP A 152 23.52 -1.92 9.75
N THR A 153 22.32 -1.56 10.23
CA THR A 153 21.99 -1.50 11.66
C THR A 153 21.60 -2.86 12.25
N ASN A 154 21.64 -3.93 11.46
CA ASN A 154 21.21 -5.28 11.80
C ASN A 154 19.70 -5.39 12.06
N THR A 155 18.90 -4.45 11.54
CA THR A 155 17.44 -4.52 11.56
C THR A 155 16.96 -5.47 10.46
N THR A 156 16.06 -6.38 10.81
CA THR A 156 15.54 -7.40 9.88
C THR A 156 14.13 -7.05 9.41
N TYR A 157 13.93 -7.00 8.10
CA TYR A 157 12.65 -6.84 7.43
C TYR A 157 12.21 -8.15 6.76
N GLY A 158 10.92 -8.49 6.87
CA GLY A 158 10.35 -9.75 6.37
C GLY A 158 10.05 -10.78 7.48
N PRO A 159 9.78 -12.05 7.15
CA PRO A 159 9.96 -12.68 5.83
C PRO A 159 8.97 -12.16 4.77
N PHE A 160 9.45 -12.04 3.54
CA PHE A 160 8.65 -11.77 2.35
C PHE A 160 8.43 -13.09 1.59
N GLN A 161 7.19 -13.30 1.11
CA GLN A 161 6.78 -14.40 0.24
C GLN A 161 6.65 -13.92 -1.20
#